data_AF-A0A4Q3UZE5-F1
#
_entry.id   AF-A0A4Q3UZE5-F1
#
_cell.length_a   1.000
_cell.length_b   1.000
_cell.length_c   1.000
_cell.angle_alpha   90.00
_cell.angle_beta   90.00
_cell.angle_gamma   90.00
#
_symmetry.space_group_name_H-M   'P 1'
#
loop_
_entity.id
_entity.type
_entity.pdbx_description
1 polymer ?
#
loop_
_entity_poly.entity_id
_entity_poly.type
_entity_poly.pdbx_seq_one_letter_code
_entity_poly.pdbx_strand_id
1 'polypeptide(L)'
;MKAILTSFFALAVTTCSIAQSNFSADFQKISDNVQQHSKAYPTLKHASETIGHRLTGSVNGAKAEQYTFDLMKSYGLDVRFQPFEVESWSRKTVEVKIGNAVNALQPVKAVTLAHSPVEAKITGQLVDMGNGLEADYKAAPDAVKGKIALIYLGVLPGSPQGTSSLHRSEKTAIAIQYGAIGVVIINTVKNGVLLTGTASVTGKVIPIPAVCIGQEDGMALKERMKAAPQFTSISMTNFSGLIKARNVIATIKGKKYPKEKILVGGHLDSWDLAEGAQDDGTGDGSRVY
;
A
#
# COMPACT_ATOMS: atom_id res chain seq x y z
N MET A 1 5.52 -38.81 80.82
CA MET A 1 5.49 -39.40 79.48
C MET A 1 4.50 -38.62 78.62
N LYS A 2 4.98 -37.85 77.63
CA LYS A 2 4.15 -37.20 76.61
C LYS A 2 4.56 -37.80 75.27
N ALA A 3 3.65 -38.52 74.62
CA ALA A 3 3.89 -39.15 73.33
C ALA A 3 3.74 -38.11 72.21
N ILE A 4 4.77 -38.02 71.36
CA ILE A 4 4.80 -37.19 70.16
C ILE A 4 4.15 -38.01 69.04
N LEU A 5 3.02 -37.54 68.50
CA LEU A 5 2.43 -38.09 67.29
C LEU A 5 2.87 -37.22 66.11
N THR A 6 3.84 -37.69 65.33
CA THR A 6 4.30 -37.08 64.08
C THR A 6 3.27 -37.35 62.98
N SER A 7 2.60 -36.31 62.50
CA SER A 7 1.70 -36.38 61.34
C SER A 7 2.50 -36.17 60.05
N PHE A 8 2.55 -37.18 59.19
CA PHE A 8 3.16 -37.12 57.86
C PHE A 8 2.21 -36.38 56.91
N PHE A 9 2.56 -35.16 56.51
CA PHE A 9 1.84 -34.42 55.47
C PHE A 9 2.38 -34.85 54.10
N ALA A 10 1.63 -35.71 53.39
CA ALA A 10 1.98 -36.10 52.02
C ALA A 10 1.63 -34.95 51.06
N LEU A 11 2.65 -34.28 50.54
CA LEU A 11 2.51 -33.23 49.53
C LEU A 11 2.16 -33.89 48.18
N ALA A 12 0.88 -33.87 47.81
CA ALA A 12 0.44 -34.30 46.49
C ALA A 12 0.86 -33.25 45.45
N VAL A 13 1.99 -33.48 44.79
CA VAL A 13 2.40 -32.71 43.61
C VAL A 13 1.48 -33.12 42.46
N THR A 14 0.41 -32.37 42.22
CA THR A 14 -0.35 -32.45 40.97
C THR A 14 0.52 -31.94 39.84
N THR A 15 1.13 -32.87 39.11
CA THR A 15 1.76 -32.60 37.82
C THR A 15 0.66 -32.20 36.84
N CYS A 16 0.54 -30.90 36.58
CA CYS A 16 -0.27 -30.41 35.48
C CYS A 16 0.47 -30.74 34.18
N SER A 17 0.21 -31.92 33.62
CA SER A 17 0.66 -32.27 32.28
C SER A 17 -0.04 -31.36 31.28
N ILE A 18 0.62 -30.27 30.87
CA ILE A 18 0.25 -29.56 29.66
C ILE A 18 0.51 -30.55 28.52
N ALA A 19 -0.55 -31.19 28.02
CA ALA A 19 -0.48 -31.95 26.78
C ALA A 19 -0.13 -30.97 25.66
N GLN A 20 1.16 -30.83 25.35
CA GLN A 20 1.60 -30.24 24.09
C GLN A 20 0.96 -31.09 22.98
N SER A 21 0.00 -30.52 22.28
CA SER A 21 -0.59 -31.17 21.13
C SER A 21 0.50 -31.28 20.07
N ASN A 22 0.88 -32.51 19.70
CA ASN A 22 1.89 -32.73 18.68
C ASN A 22 1.26 -32.52 17.28
N PHE A 23 1.04 -31.26 16.92
CA PHE A 23 0.49 -30.85 15.62
C PHE A 23 1.44 -31.10 14.44
N SER A 24 2.67 -31.58 14.70
CA SER A 24 3.71 -31.80 13.69
C SER A 24 3.21 -32.67 12.53
N ALA A 25 2.47 -33.75 12.82
CA ALA A 25 1.95 -34.64 11.78
C ALA A 25 0.87 -33.98 10.91
N ASP A 26 0.01 -33.13 11.47
CA ASP A 26 -1.05 -32.44 10.71
C ASP A 26 -0.47 -31.30 9.89
N PHE A 27 0.47 -30.53 10.44
CA PHE A 27 1.21 -29.52 9.68
C PHE A 27 2.04 -30.12 8.55
N GLN A 28 2.65 -31.29 8.77
CA GLN A 28 3.38 -31.99 7.72
C GLN A 28 2.45 -32.37 6.57
N LYS A 29 1.26 -32.91 6.85
CA LYS A 29 0.25 -33.23 5.81
C LYS A 29 -0.17 -31.99 5.02
N ILE A 30 -0.41 -30.87 5.69
CA ILE A 30 -0.75 -29.59 5.02
C ILE A 30 0.40 -29.15 4.13
N SER A 31 1.63 -29.18 4.66
CA SER A 31 2.84 -28.82 3.92
C SER A 31 3.02 -29.69 2.67
N ASP A 32 2.92 -31.01 2.81
CA ASP A 32 3.08 -31.96 1.70
C ASP A 32 1.99 -31.74 0.64
N ASN A 33 0.74 -31.49 1.05
CA ASN A 33 -0.34 -31.20 0.13
C ASN A 33 -0.09 -29.89 -0.65
N VAL A 34 0.34 -28.83 0.02
CA VAL A 34 0.69 -27.56 -0.64
C VAL A 34 1.82 -27.78 -1.65
N GLN A 35 2.88 -28.50 -1.28
CA GLN A 35 4.01 -28.75 -2.18
C GLN A 35 3.62 -29.57 -3.42
N GLN A 36 2.69 -30.52 -3.28
CA GLN A 36 2.33 -31.44 -4.37
C GLN A 36 1.14 -30.98 -5.22
N HIS A 37 0.24 -30.17 -4.65
CA HIS A 37 -1.07 -29.90 -5.23
C HIS A 37 -1.46 -28.42 -5.25
N SER A 38 -0.56 -27.50 -4.89
CA SER A 38 -0.86 -26.07 -4.86
C SER A 38 -1.46 -25.54 -6.16
N LYS A 39 -2.55 -24.77 -6.02
CA LYS A 39 -3.17 -23.99 -7.09
C LYS A 39 -2.85 -22.49 -7.01
N ALA A 40 -2.00 -22.07 -6.08
CA ALA A 40 -1.75 -20.66 -5.84
C ALA A 40 -1.15 -19.95 -7.06
N TYR A 41 -0.11 -20.52 -7.68
CA TYR A 41 0.52 -19.95 -8.86
C TYR A 41 -0.41 -19.88 -10.09
N PRO A 42 -1.08 -20.96 -10.52
CA PRO A 42 -1.99 -20.88 -11.67
C PRO A 42 -3.19 -19.96 -11.43
N THR A 43 -3.74 -19.93 -10.22
CA THR A 43 -4.81 -18.99 -9.84
C THR A 43 -4.34 -17.55 -9.90
N LEU A 44 -3.14 -17.26 -9.36
CA LEU A 44 -2.52 -15.94 -9.43
C LEU A 44 -2.25 -15.50 -10.88
N LYS A 45 -1.70 -16.40 -11.69
CA LYS A 45 -1.44 -16.15 -13.11
C LYS A 45 -2.74 -15.82 -13.84
N HIS A 46 -3.80 -16.60 -13.62
CA HIS A 46 -5.10 -16.34 -14.23
C HIS A 46 -5.67 -14.97 -13.82
N ALA A 47 -5.68 -14.65 -12.52
CA ALA A 47 -6.16 -13.36 -12.04
C ALA A 47 -5.34 -12.19 -12.64
N SER A 48 -4.02 -12.32 -12.67
CA SER A 48 -3.14 -11.27 -13.20
C SER A 48 -3.31 -11.06 -14.70
N GLU A 49 -3.32 -12.14 -15.50
CA GLU A 49 -3.37 -12.04 -16.97
C GLU A 49 -4.77 -11.72 -17.52
N THR A 50 -5.83 -12.15 -16.83
CA THR A 50 -7.21 -12.03 -17.36
C THR A 50 -8.04 -10.94 -16.70
N ILE A 51 -7.81 -10.65 -15.42
CA ILE A 51 -8.48 -9.58 -14.70
C ILE A 51 -7.61 -8.33 -14.68
N GLY A 52 -6.30 -8.50 -14.47
CA GLY A 52 -5.33 -7.41 -14.43
C GLY A 52 -5.44 -6.55 -13.18
N HIS A 53 -5.20 -5.26 -13.34
CA HIS A 53 -5.38 -4.28 -12.28
C HIS A 53 -6.85 -4.26 -11.81
N ARG A 54 -7.07 -4.16 -10.50
CA ARG A 54 -8.38 -4.40 -9.89
C ARG A 54 -8.66 -3.43 -8.76
N LEU A 55 -8.55 -2.14 -9.06
CA LEU A 55 -8.81 -1.05 -8.13
C LEU A 55 -10.22 -1.18 -7.51
N THR A 56 -10.32 -0.90 -6.20
CA THR A 56 -11.59 -0.98 -5.46
C THR A 56 -12.70 -0.16 -6.11
N GLY A 57 -13.85 -0.81 -6.37
CA GLY A 57 -15.01 -0.21 -7.05
C GLY A 57 -14.91 -0.13 -8.58
N SER A 58 -13.83 -0.63 -9.19
CA SER A 58 -13.70 -0.70 -10.65
C SER A 58 -14.41 -1.93 -11.25
N VAL A 59 -14.57 -1.93 -12.58
CA VAL A 59 -15.07 -3.09 -13.34
C VAL A 59 -14.22 -4.34 -13.08
N ASN A 60 -12.90 -4.19 -13.02
CA ASN A 60 -12.00 -5.32 -12.75
C ASN A 60 -12.02 -5.73 -11.28
N GLY A 61 -12.24 -4.80 -10.34
CA GLY A 61 -12.52 -5.12 -8.94
C GLY A 61 -13.75 -6.03 -8.82
N ALA A 62 -14.86 -5.69 -9.48
CA ALA A 62 -16.06 -6.52 -9.49
C ALA A 62 -15.83 -7.92 -10.11
N LYS A 63 -14.99 -8.02 -11.14
CA LYS A 63 -14.56 -9.31 -11.72
C LYS A 63 -13.72 -10.13 -10.74
N ALA A 64 -12.78 -9.50 -10.04
CA ALA A 64 -11.96 -10.18 -9.03
C ALA A 64 -12.80 -10.72 -7.87
N GLU A 65 -13.73 -9.90 -7.36
CA GLU A 65 -14.70 -10.33 -6.35
C GLU A 65 -15.52 -11.54 -6.82
N GLN A 66 -16.02 -11.52 -8.06
CA GLN A 66 -16.80 -12.62 -8.61
C GLN A 66 -15.96 -13.87 -8.82
N TYR A 67 -14.76 -13.74 -9.41
CA TYR A 67 -13.83 -14.84 -9.63
C TYR A 67 -13.48 -15.55 -8.31
N THR A 68 -13.13 -14.79 -7.27
CA THR A 68 -12.80 -15.36 -5.96
C THR A 68 -14.01 -16.05 -5.33
N PHE A 69 -15.21 -15.49 -5.47
CA PHE A 69 -16.44 -16.12 -5.01
C PHE A 69 -16.65 -17.49 -5.68
N ASP A 70 -16.58 -17.54 -7.01
CA ASP A 70 -16.82 -18.75 -7.79
C ASP A 70 -15.75 -19.80 -7.53
N LEU A 71 -14.49 -19.38 -7.40
CA LEU A 71 -13.37 -20.28 -7.09
C LEU A 71 -13.53 -20.93 -5.72
N MET A 72 -13.79 -20.15 -4.67
CA MET A 72 -14.03 -20.70 -3.32
C MET A 72 -15.27 -21.59 -3.29
N LYS A 73 -16.31 -21.25 -4.08
CA LYS A 73 -17.51 -22.07 -4.19
C LYS A 73 -17.24 -23.40 -4.87
N SER A 74 -16.37 -23.42 -5.88
CA SER A 74 -15.96 -24.64 -6.59
C SER A 74 -15.24 -25.64 -5.68
N TYR A 75 -14.66 -25.17 -4.57
CA TYR A 75 -14.02 -26.01 -3.55
C TYR A 75 -15.02 -26.55 -2.52
N GLY A 76 -16.32 -26.29 -2.69
CA GLY A 76 -17.37 -26.74 -1.80
C GLY A 76 -17.51 -25.91 -0.52
N LEU A 77 -16.92 -24.72 -0.47
CA LEU A 77 -17.02 -23.85 0.71
C LEU A 77 -18.39 -23.14 0.80
N ASP A 78 -18.74 -22.74 2.02
CA ASP A 78 -19.85 -21.80 2.24
C ASP A 78 -19.32 -20.38 2.01
N VAL A 79 -19.76 -19.76 0.91
CA VAL A 79 -19.24 -18.48 0.42
C VAL A 79 -20.35 -17.46 0.33
N ARG A 80 -20.10 -16.25 0.80
CA ARG A 80 -21.01 -15.11 0.70
C ARG A 80 -20.29 -13.84 0.34
N PHE A 81 -20.99 -12.95 -0.36
CA PHE A 81 -20.59 -11.55 -0.43
C PHE A 81 -20.95 -10.81 0.85
N GLN A 82 -20.09 -9.90 1.27
CA GLN A 82 -20.40 -8.88 2.25
C GLN A 82 -20.23 -7.51 1.57
N PRO A 83 -21.32 -6.87 1.12
CA PRO A 83 -21.23 -5.57 0.47
C PRO A 83 -20.85 -4.48 1.47
N PHE A 84 -20.14 -3.47 0.98
CA PHE A 84 -19.83 -2.25 1.72
C PHE A 84 -19.80 -1.05 0.78
N GLU A 85 -19.95 0.13 1.37
CA GLU A 85 -19.77 1.41 0.69
C GLU A 85 -18.52 2.10 1.22
N VAL A 86 -17.75 2.71 0.32
CA VAL A 86 -16.53 3.45 0.69
C VAL A 86 -16.32 4.59 -0.28
N GLU A 87 -15.76 5.70 0.21
CA GLU A 87 -15.24 6.73 -0.67
C GLU A 87 -14.01 6.19 -1.39
N SER A 88 -14.12 6.00 -2.71
CA SER A 88 -13.00 5.59 -3.55
C SER A 88 -12.44 6.78 -4.30
N TRP A 89 -11.17 6.66 -4.66
CA TRP A 89 -10.46 7.59 -5.51
C TRP A 89 -9.88 6.81 -6.69
N SER A 90 -10.03 7.34 -7.91
CA SER A 90 -9.37 6.77 -9.08
C SER A 90 -8.76 7.83 -9.97
N ARG A 91 -7.66 7.46 -10.60
CA ARG A 91 -6.90 8.31 -11.49
C ARG A 91 -7.62 8.46 -12.82
N LYS A 92 -7.58 9.66 -13.41
CA LYS A 92 -7.95 9.86 -14.82
C LYS A 92 -6.73 10.36 -15.60
N THR A 93 -6.61 11.66 -15.79
CA THR A 93 -5.54 12.25 -16.61
C THR A 93 -4.47 12.88 -15.75
N VAL A 94 -3.23 12.87 -16.24
CA VAL A 94 -2.12 13.60 -15.65
C VAL A 94 -1.18 14.08 -16.75
N GLU A 95 -0.81 15.36 -16.68
CA GLU A 95 0.25 15.95 -17.48
C GLU A 95 1.18 16.72 -16.52
N VAL A 96 2.46 16.35 -16.54
CA VAL A 96 3.51 17.05 -15.81
C VAL A 96 4.52 17.56 -16.83
N LYS A 97 4.83 18.86 -16.78
CA LYS A 97 5.84 19.49 -17.62
C LYS A 97 6.84 20.23 -16.77
N ILE A 98 8.13 20.08 -17.04
CA ILE A 98 9.22 20.67 -16.25
C ILE A 98 10.21 21.39 -17.17
N GLY A 99 10.75 22.52 -16.74
CA GLY A 99 11.76 23.28 -17.48
C GLY A 99 12.38 24.40 -16.65
N ASN A 100 13.41 25.05 -17.21
CA ASN A 100 14.11 26.17 -16.56
C ASN A 100 13.38 27.52 -16.68
N ALA A 101 12.30 27.59 -17.48
CA ALA A 101 11.43 28.74 -17.61
C ALA A 101 9.97 28.31 -17.82
N VAL A 102 9.03 29.11 -17.33
CA VAL A 102 7.58 28.82 -17.37
C VAL A 102 7.05 28.67 -18.80
N ASN A 103 7.65 29.35 -19.77
CA ASN A 103 7.30 29.27 -21.20
C ASN A 103 8.08 28.19 -21.97
N ALA A 104 8.96 27.43 -21.31
CA ALA A 104 9.82 26.42 -21.92
C ALA A 104 9.75 25.08 -21.17
N LEU A 105 8.55 24.66 -20.77
CA LEU A 105 8.33 23.40 -20.05
C LEU A 105 8.21 22.22 -21.02
N GLN A 106 8.85 21.10 -20.70
CA GLN A 106 8.80 19.87 -21.48
C GLN A 106 8.10 18.74 -20.72
N PRO A 107 7.34 17.84 -21.40
CA PRO A 107 6.68 16.72 -20.75
C PRO A 107 7.66 15.80 -20.01
N VAL A 108 7.25 15.35 -18.82
CA VAL A 108 7.97 14.35 -18.02
C VAL A 108 7.02 13.20 -17.71
N LYS A 109 7.52 11.96 -17.75
CA LYS A 109 6.73 10.80 -17.33
C LYS A 109 6.43 10.90 -15.84
N ALA A 110 5.14 10.92 -15.52
CA ALA A 110 4.67 11.06 -14.16
C ALA A 110 3.40 10.25 -13.95
N VAL A 111 3.11 9.96 -12.69
CA VAL A 111 1.83 9.43 -12.26
C VAL A 111 1.29 10.25 -11.10
N THR A 112 -0.02 10.49 -11.05
CA THR A 112 -0.66 11.08 -9.88
C THR A 112 -0.40 10.23 -8.62
N LEU A 113 -0.60 10.77 -7.43
CA LEU A 113 -0.69 9.97 -6.20
C LEU A 113 -2.12 9.96 -5.70
N ALA A 114 -2.54 8.83 -5.13
CA ALA A 114 -3.92 8.65 -4.73
C ALA A 114 -4.34 9.64 -3.66
N HIS A 115 -5.62 10.02 -3.72
CA HIS A 115 -6.22 11.12 -2.96
C HIS A 115 -5.75 12.52 -3.34
N SER A 116 -5.00 12.72 -4.44
CA SER A 116 -4.84 14.06 -5.02
C SER A 116 -6.21 14.68 -5.40
N PRO A 117 -6.32 16.02 -5.51
CA PRO A 117 -7.57 16.69 -5.88
C PRO A 117 -8.27 16.08 -7.09
N VAL A 118 -9.61 16.14 -7.12
CA VAL A 118 -10.42 15.71 -8.28
C VAL A 118 -10.00 16.43 -9.55
N GLU A 119 -9.57 17.68 -9.44
CA GLU A 119 -8.96 18.45 -10.53
C GLU A 119 -7.90 19.38 -9.96
N ALA A 120 -6.79 19.54 -10.68
CA ALA A 120 -5.81 20.56 -10.39
C ALA A 120 -5.12 21.01 -11.68
N LYS A 121 -4.85 22.31 -11.78
CA LYS A 121 -4.03 22.92 -12.82
C LYS A 121 -3.18 24.02 -12.20
N ILE A 122 -1.94 23.70 -11.89
CA ILE A 122 -1.01 24.63 -11.25
C ILE A 122 0.27 24.76 -12.07
N THR A 123 0.93 25.90 -11.94
CA THR A 123 2.30 26.11 -12.41
C THR A 123 3.06 26.85 -11.32
N GLY A 124 4.27 26.41 -11.02
CA GLY A 124 5.06 27.00 -9.94
C GLY A 124 6.52 26.62 -10.02
N GLN A 125 7.33 27.37 -9.28
CA GLN A 125 8.75 27.05 -9.11
C GLN A 125 8.88 25.76 -8.28
N LEU A 126 9.82 24.90 -8.67
CA LEU A 126 10.23 23.74 -7.88
C LEU A 126 11.22 24.15 -6.80
N VAL A 127 11.04 23.59 -5.61
CA VAL A 127 11.96 23.75 -4.47
C VAL A 127 12.40 22.37 -4.03
N ASP A 128 13.71 22.15 -4.02
CA ASP A 128 14.27 20.89 -3.55
C ASP A 128 14.22 20.85 -2.02
N MET A 129 13.31 20.03 -1.50
CA MET A 129 13.13 19.82 -0.06
C MET A 129 13.74 18.50 0.39
N GLY A 130 14.77 18.01 -0.32
CA GLY A 130 15.60 16.89 0.12
C GLY A 130 14.81 15.59 0.32
N ASN A 131 14.84 15.07 1.54
CA ASN A 131 14.12 13.86 1.91
C ASN A 131 12.63 14.13 2.17
N GLY A 132 12.18 15.39 2.13
CA GLY A 132 10.80 15.74 2.49
C GLY A 132 10.47 15.44 3.95
N LEU A 133 11.48 15.45 4.82
CA LEU A 133 11.33 15.26 6.27
C LEU A 133 11.20 16.61 6.96
N GLU A 134 10.62 16.61 8.16
CA GLU A 134 10.47 17.80 8.99
C GLU A 134 11.78 18.62 9.13
N ALA A 135 12.93 17.94 9.20
CA ALA A 135 14.23 18.59 9.28
C ALA A 135 14.57 19.43 8.03
N ASP A 136 14.21 18.95 6.83
CA ASP A 136 14.44 19.66 5.57
C ASP A 136 13.62 20.96 5.53
N TYR A 137 12.37 20.93 6.00
CA TYR A 137 11.52 22.11 6.07
C TYR A 137 11.92 23.06 7.19
N LYS A 138 12.36 22.57 8.35
CA LYS A 138 12.90 23.42 9.43
C LYS A 138 14.18 24.15 9.03
N ALA A 139 15.02 23.55 8.20
CA ALA A 139 16.21 24.20 7.68
C ALA A 139 15.86 25.36 6.71
N ALA A 140 14.68 25.34 6.09
CA ALA A 140 14.24 26.33 5.11
C ALA A 140 12.71 26.58 5.17
N PRO A 141 12.19 27.14 6.27
CA PRO A 141 10.74 27.11 6.59
C PRO A 141 9.85 27.83 5.59
N ASP A 142 10.33 28.91 4.97
CA ASP A 142 9.54 29.68 3.99
C ASP A 142 9.86 29.30 2.53
N ALA A 143 10.83 28.41 2.30
CA ALA A 143 11.35 28.19 0.95
C ALA A 143 10.28 27.66 -0.02
N VAL A 144 9.40 26.78 0.48
CA VAL A 144 8.37 26.08 -0.30
C VAL A 144 7.02 26.81 -0.33
N LYS A 145 6.83 27.87 0.47
CA LYS A 145 5.55 28.56 0.60
C LYS A 145 5.11 29.14 -0.74
N GLY A 146 3.93 28.75 -1.23
CA GLY A 146 3.42 29.16 -2.54
C GLY A 146 4.11 28.48 -3.73
N LYS A 147 4.96 27.48 -3.50
CA LYS A 147 5.76 26.78 -4.51
C LYS A 147 5.53 25.27 -4.47
N ILE A 148 6.20 24.53 -5.35
CA ILE A 148 6.01 23.09 -5.51
C ILE A 148 7.22 22.36 -4.93
N ALA A 149 6.98 21.47 -3.98
CA ALA A 149 8.04 20.69 -3.33
C ALA A 149 8.53 19.58 -4.28
N LEU A 150 9.84 19.47 -4.49
CA LEU A 150 10.49 18.28 -5.04
C LEU A 150 11.11 17.50 -3.87
N ILE A 151 10.69 16.25 -3.67
CA ILE A 151 11.15 15.43 -2.55
C ILE A 151 11.54 14.03 -3.01
N TYR A 152 12.49 13.41 -2.30
CA TYR A 152 12.85 12.00 -2.52
C TYR A 152 12.04 11.07 -1.62
N LEU A 153 11.46 10.02 -2.20
CA LEU A 153 10.62 9.07 -1.48
C LEU A 153 11.39 8.30 -0.39
N GLY A 154 12.62 7.90 -0.69
CA GLY A 154 13.50 7.20 0.25
C GLY A 154 14.30 8.15 1.13
N VAL A 155 15.52 7.73 1.44
CA VAL A 155 16.55 8.56 2.07
C VAL A 155 17.67 8.78 1.05
N LEU A 156 18.01 10.04 0.79
CA LEU A 156 19.04 10.42 -0.17
C LEU A 156 20.43 9.95 0.30
N PRO A 157 21.31 9.52 -0.63
CA PRO A 157 22.71 9.32 -0.31
C PRO A 157 23.33 10.59 0.29
N GLY A 158 24.11 10.45 1.37
CA GLY A 158 24.70 11.57 2.10
C GLY A 158 23.82 12.17 3.20
N SER A 159 22.61 11.63 3.42
CA SER A 159 21.81 11.99 4.60
C SER A 159 22.50 11.55 5.89
N PRO A 160 22.26 12.24 7.03
CA PRO A 160 22.84 11.86 8.32
C PRO A 160 22.59 10.39 8.68
N GLN A 161 23.57 9.76 9.34
CA GLN A 161 23.45 8.37 9.78
C GLN A 161 22.22 8.21 10.71
N GLY A 162 21.43 7.17 10.47
CA GLY A 162 20.21 6.90 11.23
C GLY A 162 18.97 7.66 10.76
N THR A 163 19.05 8.44 9.67
CA THR A 163 17.87 9.06 9.06
C THR A 163 16.87 7.98 8.61
N SER A 164 15.68 7.99 9.20
CA SER A 164 14.56 7.15 8.77
C SER A 164 13.79 7.83 7.65
N SER A 165 13.17 7.02 6.77
CA SER A 165 12.19 7.55 5.81
C SER A 165 10.81 7.61 6.44
N LEU A 166 9.96 8.44 5.86
CA LEU A 166 8.51 8.48 6.12
C LEU A 166 7.75 7.95 4.92
N HIS A 167 6.50 7.53 5.14
CA HIS A 167 5.60 7.21 4.04
C HIS A 167 5.30 8.47 3.21
N ARG A 168 5.02 8.29 1.91
CA ARG A 168 4.79 9.42 0.99
C ARG A 168 3.65 10.34 1.42
N SER A 169 2.63 9.80 2.10
CA SER A 169 1.51 10.57 2.63
C SER A 169 1.94 11.52 3.74
N GLU A 170 2.83 11.07 4.63
CA GLU A 170 3.39 11.89 5.71
C GLU A 170 4.28 12.99 5.13
N LYS A 171 5.15 12.67 4.17
CA LYS A 171 5.97 13.67 3.47
C LYS A 171 5.11 14.73 2.76
N THR A 172 3.99 14.31 2.17
CA THR A 172 3.03 15.22 1.53
C THR A 172 2.32 16.10 2.56
N ALA A 173 1.93 15.55 3.71
CA ALA A 173 1.33 16.31 4.80
C ALA A 173 2.26 17.40 5.34
N ILE A 174 3.56 17.09 5.49
CA ILE A 174 4.58 18.08 5.87
C ILE A 174 4.68 19.19 4.80
N ALA A 175 4.74 18.84 3.52
CA ALA A 175 4.76 19.84 2.44
C ALA A 175 3.55 20.80 2.50
N ILE A 176 2.35 20.25 2.74
CA ILE A 176 1.11 21.04 2.92
C ILE A 176 1.23 21.97 4.13
N GLN A 177 1.72 21.47 5.26
CA GLN A 177 1.89 22.26 6.49
C GLN A 177 2.80 23.47 6.28
N TYR A 178 3.84 23.33 5.45
CA TYR A 178 4.77 24.41 5.11
C TYR A 178 4.31 25.27 3.90
N GLY A 179 3.08 25.08 3.43
CA GLY A 179 2.45 25.95 2.43
C GLY A 179 2.85 25.65 0.99
N ALA A 180 3.33 24.44 0.69
CA ALA A 180 3.48 24.00 -0.69
C ALA A 180 2.13 23.99 -1.41
N ILE A 181 2.11 24.38 -2.70
CA ILE A 181 0.91 24.34 -3.54
C ILE A 181 0.85 23.07 -4.40
N GLY A 182 1.88 22.23 -4.35
CA GLY A 182 1.95 20.93 -5.02
C GLY A 182 3.19 20.16 -4.59
N VAL A 183 3.22 18.86 -4.88
CA VAL A 183 4.34 17.97 -4.56
C VAL A 183 4.71 17.11 -5.76
N VAL A 184 6.00 17.05 -6.08
CA VAL A 184 6.61 16.11 -7.02
C VAL A 184 7.52 15.19 -6.21
N ILE A 185 7.19 13.89 -6.19
CA ILE A 185 7.95 12.87 -5.49
C ILE A 185 8.82 12.10 -6.48
N ILE A 186 10.12 12.03 -6.21
CA ILE A 186 11.05 11.15 -6.93
C ILE A 186 10.97 9.77 -6.28
N ASN A 187 10.61 8.74 -7.04
CA ASN A 187 10.57 7.38 -6.51
C ASN A 187 11.97 6.75 -6.38
N THR A 188 12.02 5.57 -5.76
CA THR A 188 13.24 4.79 -5.50
C THR A 188 13.41 3.60 -6.43
N VAL A 189 12.54 3.45 -7.44
CA VAL A 189 12.52 2.28 -8.32
C VAL A 189 13.26 2.64 -9.61
N LYS A 190 14.29 1.86 -9.91
CA LYS A 190 15.15 2.06 -11.08
C LYS A 190 14.44 1.69 -12.38
N ASN A 191 15.08 2.05 -13.50
CA ASN A 191 14.73 1.69 -14.87
C ASN A 191 13.44 2.37 -15.37
N GLY A 192 13.21 3.63 -14.95
CA GLY A 192 12.08 4.42 -15.45
C GLY A 192 10.71 3.94 -15.00
N VAL A 193 10.64 3.10 -13.96
CA VAL A 193 9.38 2.64 -13.36
C VAL A 193 8.69 3.81 -12.66
N LEU A 194 7.37 3.93 -12.87
CA LEU A 194 6.53 4.86 -12.13
C LEU A 194 5.90 4.15 -10.94
N LEU A 195 5.95 4.81 -9.78
CA LEU A 195 5.43 4.27 -8.52
C LEU A 195 4.28 5.15 -8.01
N THR A 196 3.10 4.56 -7.88
CA THR A 196 1.96 5.20 -7.21
C THR A 196 1.89 4.81 -5.73
N GLY A 197 0.96 5.42 -5.01
CA GLY A 197 0.53 5.08 -3.65
C GLY A 197 -0.36 6.18 -3.10
N THR A 198 -0.84 6.03 -1.86
CA THR A 198 -1.63 7.07 -1.18
C THR A 198 -0.77 8.25 -0.77
N ALA A 199 -1.19 9.47 -1.11
CA ALA A 199 -0.60 10.72 -0.62
C ALA A 199 -1.37 11.31 0.58
N SER A 200 -2.44 10.66 1.04
CA SER A 200 -3.24 11.12 2.18
C SER A 200 -3.01 10.27 3.42
N VAL A 201 -2.75 10.92 4.55
CA VAL A 201 -2.65 10.27 5.86
C VAL A 201 -4.05 9.87 6.37
N THR A 202 -5.08 10.64 6.02
CA THR A 202 -6.44 10.46 6.53
C THR A 202 -7.35 9.65 5.63
N GLY A 203 -6.89 9.33 4.41
CA GLY A 203 -7.72 8.76 3.34
C GLY A 203 -8.67 9.76 2.68
N LYS A 204 -8.69 11.03 3.12
CA LYS A 204 -9.43 12.11 2.44
C LYS A 204 -8.62 12.71 1.31
N VAL A 205 -9.31 13.31 0.34
CA VAL A 205 -8.66 14.09 -0.72
C VAL A 205 -7.81 15.21 -0.11
N ILE A 206 -6.54 15.30 -0.52
CA ILE A 206 -5.62 16.35 -0.11
C ILE A 206 -5.85 17.63 -0.93
N PRO A 207 -5.53 18.83 -0.41
CA PRO A 207 -5.85 20.09 -1.08
C PRO A 207 -4.90 20.46 -2.25
N ILE A 208 -3.76 19.77 -2.40
CA ILE A 208 -2.76 20.07 -3.41
C ILE A 208 -2.48 18.86 -4.29
N PRO A 209 -2.17 19.05 -5.60
CA PRO A 209 -1.76 17.94 -6.45
C PRO A 209 -0.45 17.31 -5.98
N ALA A 210 -0.44 15.98 -5.90
CA ALA A 210 0.75 15.20 -5.65
C ALA A 210 0.99 14.24 -6.82
N VAL A 211 2.20 14.29 -7.39
CA VAL A 211 2.62 13.42 -8.49
C VAL A 211 3.94 12.74 -8.15
N CYS A 212 4.21 11.64 -8.84
CA CYS A 212 5.45 10.90 -8.73
C CYS A 212 6.12 10.76 -10.10
N ILE A 213 7.43 10.98 -10.14
CA ILE A 213 8.28 10.82 -11.32
C ILE A 213 9.29 9.68 -11.10
N GLY A 214 9.86 9.17 -12.20
CA GLY A 214 10.89 8.13 -12.17
C GLY A 214 12.15 8.56 -11.41
N GLN A 215 12.87 7.58 -10.87
CA GLN A 215 14.10 7.84 -10.12
C GLN A 215 15.14 8.59 -10.95
N GLU A 216 15.42 8.13 -12.17
CA GLU A 216 16.46 8.71 -13.03
C GLU A 216 16.14 10.15 -13.44
N ASP A 217 14.91 10.39 -13.92
CA ASP A 217 14.45 11.73 -14.33
C ASP A 217 14.44 12.71 -13.15
N GLY A 218 14.02 12.23 -11.97
CA GLY A 218 13.98 13.03 -10.76
C GLY A 218 15.35 13.37 -10.20
N MET A 219 16.28 12.42 -10.19
CA MET A 219 17.66 12.69 -9.76
C MET A 219 18.38 13.62 -10.75
N ALA A 220 18.18 13.45 -12.06
CA ALA A 220 18.69 14.39 -13.06
C ALA A 220 18.08 15.79 -12.91
N LEU A 221 16.81 15.90 -12.54
CA LEU A 221 16.16 17.18 -12.23
C LEU A 221 16.81 17.88 -11.03
N LYS A 222 17.12 17.15 -9.94
CA LYS A 222 17.84 17.71 -8.79
C LYS A 222 19.18 18.31 -9.20
N GLU A 223 19.94 17.64 -10.06
CA GLU A 223 21.21 18.18 -10.58
C GLU A 223 21.00 19.45 -11.41
N ARG A 224 19.98 19.50 -12.28
CA ARG A 224 19.64 20.72 -13.05
C ARG A 224 19.26 21.89 -12.13
N MET A 225 18.59 21.62 -11.01
CA MET A 225 18.19 22.65 -10.03
C MET A 225 19.37 23.33 -9.35
N LYS A 226 20.55 22.69 -9.28
CA LYS A 226 21.78 23.33 -8.76
C LYS A 226 22.31 24.41 -9.69
N ALA A 227 22.07 24.27 -11.00
CA ALA A 227 22.57 25.19 -12.01
C ALA A 227 21.60 26.33 -12.31
N ALA A 228 20.29 26.07 -12.29
CA ALA A 228 19.27 27.07 -12.59
C ALA A 228 17.92 26.73 -11.93
N PRO A 229 17.10 27.74 -11.58
CA PRO A 229 15.73 27.52 -11.14
C PRO A 229 14.95 26.64 -12.14
N GLN A 230 14.12 25.75 -11.60
CA GLN A 230 13.23 24.91 -12.39
C GLN A 230 11.78 25.22 -12.01
N PHE A 231 10.89 25.06 -12.98
CA PHE A 231 9.46 25.26 -12.85
C PHE A 231 8.75 23.99 -13.31
N THR A 232 7.58 23.74 -12.73
CA THR A 232 6.71 22.64 -13.17
C THR A 232 5.29 23.13 -13.36
N SER A 233 4.63 22.57 -14.37
CA SER A 233 3.18 22.62 -14.54
C SER A 233 2.62 21.24 -14.27
N ILE A 234 1.58 21.17 -13.44
CA ILE A 234 0.85 19.95 -13.12
C ILE A 234 -0.61 20.17 -13.48
N SER A 235 -1.12 19.38 -14.42
CA SER A 235 -2.53 19.33 -14.79
C SER A 235 -3.05 17.91 -14.61
N MET A 236 -4.10 17.72 -13.81
CA MET A 236 -4.66 16.39 -13.57
C MET A 236 -6.17 16.43 -13.39
N THR A 237 -6.81 15.30 -13.71
CA THR A 237 -8.18 15.01 -13.31
C THR A 237 -8.24 13.62 -12.67
N ASN A 238 -9.12 13.46 -11.71
CA ASN A 238 -9.34 12.23 -10.96
C ASN A 238 -10.85 12.05 -10.71
N PHE A 239 -11.22 10.94 -10.09
CA PHE A 239 -12.54 10.71 -9.51
C PHE A 239 -12.38 10.55 -8.00
N SER A 240 -13.32 11.10 -7.24
CA SER A 240 -13.49 10.78 -5.82
C SER A 240 -14.97 10.76 -5.50
N GLY A 241 -15.45 9.68 -4.91
CA GLY A 241 -16.85 9.53 -4.58
C GLY A 241 -17.18 8.17 -3.99
N LEU A 242 -18.39 8.06 -3.46
CA LEU A 242 -18.89 6.83 -2.88
C LEU A 242 -19.05 5.74 -3.95
N ILE A 243 -18.45 4.58 -3.71
CA ILE A 243 -18.62 3.37 -4.53
C ILE A 243 -19.15 2.23 -3.67
N LYS A 244 -19.60 1.17 -4.34
CA LYS A 244 -19.95 -0.11 -3.73
C LYS A 244 -18.90 -1.15 -4.11
N ALA A 245 -18.47 -1.93 -3.14
CA ALA A 245 -17.58 -3.07 -3.31
C ALA A 245 -18.01 -4.21 -2.38
N ARG A 246 -17.37 -5.38 -2.50
CA ARG A 246 -17.76 -6.58 -1.76
C ARG A 246 -16.53 -7.29 -1.20
N ASN A 247 -16.59 -7.66 0.07
CA ASN A 247 -15.70 -8.72 0.58
C ASN A 247 -16.24 -10.08 0.14
N VAL A 248 -15.34 -11.02 -0.13
CA VAL A 248 -15.68 -12.43 -0.35
C VAL A 248 -15.32 -13.21 0.92
N ILE A 249 -16.30 -13.82 1.56
CA ILE A 249 -16.11 -14.56 2.82
C ILE A 249 -16.42 -16.03 2.56
N ALA A 250 -15.39 -16.87 2.65
CA ALA A 250 -15.51 -18.33 2.64
C ALA A 250 -15.37 -18.89 4.06
N THR A 251 -16.25 -19.81 4.46
CA THR A 251 -16.30 -20.36 5.82
C THR A 251 -16.12 -21.88 5.81
N ILE A 252 -15.16 -22.37 6.60
CA ILE A 252 -15.04 -23.79 6.96
C ILE A 252 -15.61 -23.96 8.37
N LYS A 253 -16.73 -24.66 8.52
CA LYS A 253 -17.38 -24.83 9.83
C LYS A 253 -16.62 -25.85 10.68
N GLY A 254 -16.12 -25.39 11.84
CA GLY A 254 -15.48 -26.27 12.82
C GLY A 254 -16.44 -27.34 13.35
N LYS A 255 -15.94 -28.56 13.58
CA LYS A 255 -16.72 -29.67 14.14
C LYS A 255 -16.78 -29.65 15.67
N LYS A 256 -15.60 -29.58 16.32
CA LYS A 256 -15.47 -29.67 17.79
C LYS A 256 -15.75 -28.34 18.50
N TYR A 257 -15.27 -27.23 17.93
CA TYR A 257 -15.41 -25.88 18.50
C TYR A 257 -16.03 -24.91 17.48
N PRO A 258 -17.30 -25.09 17.08
CA PRO A 258 -17.92 -24.30 16.00
C PRO A 258 -18.10 -22.81 16.31
N LYS A 259 -17.87 -22.39 17.57
CA LYS A 259 -17.97 -20.99 18.01
C LYS A 259 -16.62 -20.27 18.02
N GLU A 260 -15.51 -21.02 18.00
CA GLU A 260 -14.17 -20.45 17.90
C GLU A 260 -13.87 -20.08 16.45
N LYS A 261 -13.16 -18.98 16.24
CA LYS A 261 -12.91 -18.40 14.92
C LYS A 261 -11.42 -18.22 14.70
N ILE A 262 -10.96 -18.65 13.53
CA ILE A 262 -9.65 -18.31 12.99
C ILE A 262 -9.92 -17.49 11.72
N LEU A 263 -9.30 -16.32 11.62
CA LEU A 263 -9.42 -15.46 10.45
C LEU A 263 -8.12 -15.53 9.65
N VAL A 264 -8.23 -15.87 8.37
CA VAL A 264 -7.15 -15.79 7.38
C VAL A 264 -7.66 -14.85 6.28
N GLY A 265 -6.89 -13.81 5.96
CA GLY A 265 -7.33 -12.76 5.03
C GLY A 265 -6.21 -12.21 4.16
N GLY A 266 -6.63 -11.63 3.04
CA GLY A 266 -5.84 -10.88 2.05
C GLY A 266 -6.72 -9.77 1.44
N HIS A 267 -6.17 -8.97 0.53
CA HIS A 267 -6.95 -7.97 -0.19
C HIS A 267 -6.93 -8.20 -1.69
N LEU A 268 -8.14 -8.22 -2.27
CA LEU A 268 -8.33 -8.47 -3.69
C LEU A 268 -7.93 -7.30 -4.57
N ASP A 269 -7.89 -6.08 -4.06
CA ASP A 269 -7.66 -4.90 -4.88
C ASP A 269 -6.17 -4.64 -5.15
N SER A 270 -5.90 -3.91 -6.23
CA SER A 270 -4.56 -3.50 -6.61
C SER A 270 -4.56 -2.14 -7.29
N TRP A 271 -3.37 -1.52 -7.36
CA TRP A 271 -3.18 -0.28 -8.12
C TRP A 271 -3.33 -0.48 -9.62
N ASP A 272 -3.79 0.58 -10.29
CA ASP A 272 -4.12 0.70 -11.70
C ASP A 272 -2.93 0.60 -12.67
N LEU A 273 -1.68 0.72 -12.18
CA LEU A 273 -0.47 0.70 -13.02
C LEU A 273 0.11 -0.70 -13.27
N ALA A 274 -0.40 -1.73 -12.59
CA ALA A 274 0.16 -3.08 -12.64
C ALA A 274 -0.93 -4.14 -12.45
N GLU A 275 -0.58 -5.40 -12.62
CA GLU A 275 -1.52 -6.52 -12.54
C GLU A 275 -1.78 -7.00 -11.10
N GLY A 276 -1.22 -6.33 -10.09
CA GLY A 276 -1.42 -6.67 -8.68
C GLY A 276 -0.94 -8.07 -8.31
N ALA A 277 0.09 -8.58 -8.98
CA ALA A 277 0.53 -9.97 -8.78
C ALA A 277 1.11 -10.19 -7.38
N GLN A 278 1.96 -9.29 -6.90
CA GLN A 278 2.55 -9.39 -5.55
C GLN A 278 1.72 -8.67 -4.48
N ASP A 279 1.02 -7.59 -4.85
CA ASP A 279 0.26 -6.73 -3.94
C ASP A 279 -1.23 -6.71 -4.36
N ASP A 280 -2.09 -7.58 -3.80
CA ASP A 280 -1.77 -8.76 -2.95
C ASP A 280 -2.15 -10.08 -3.63
N GLY A 281 -1.95 -10.18 -4.95
CA GLY A 281 -2.28 -11.41 -5.70
C GLY A 281 -1.61 -12.67 -5.13
N THR A 282 -0.37 -12.57 -4.63
CA THR A 282 0.31 -13.69 -3.97
C THR A 282 -0.36 -14.09 -2.67
N GLY A 283 -0.79 -13.11 -1.87
CA GLY A 283 -1.53 -13.38 -0.66
C GLY A 283 -2.90 -13.98 -0.94
N ASP A 284 -3.63 -13.47 -1.93
CA ASP A 284 -4.92 -14.04 -2.32
C ASP A 284 -4.77 -15.46 -2.88
N GLY A 285 -3.85 -15.65 -3.84
CA GLY A 285 -3.59 -16.94 -4.49
C GLY A 285 -3.12 -18.01 -3.50
N SER A 286 -2.30 -17.65 -2.52
CA SER A 286 -1.82 -18.56 -1.47
C SER A 286 -2.81 -18.84 -0.34
N ARG A 287 -4.02 -18.26 -0.38
CA ARG A 287 -5.06 -18.50 0.64
C ARG A 287 -6.23 -19.30 0.09
N VAL A 288 -6.17 -19.69 -1.17
CA VAL A 288 -7.19 -20.47 -1.90
C VAL A 288 -6.76 -21.95 -1.96
N TYR A 289 -6.49 -22.53 -0.79
CA TYR A 289 -6.14 -23.95 -0.60
C TYR A 289 -7.29 -24.73 0.04
#